data_AF-A0A941VAW1-F1
#
_entry.id   AF-A0A941VAW1-F1
#
_cell.length_a   1.000
_cell.length_b   1.000
_cell.length_c   1.000
_cell.angle_alpha   90.00
_cell.angle_beta   90.00
_cell.angle_gamma   90.00
#
_symmetry.space_group_name_H-M   'P 1'
#
loop_
_entity.id
_entity.type
_entity.pdbx_description
1 polymer ?
#
loop_
_entity_poly.entity_id
_entity_poly.type
_entity_poly.pdbx_seq_one_letter_code
_entity_poly.pdbx_strand_id
1 'polypeptide(L)'
;MAADTVQTLPTDPFQDLAPQDAQLQAARLVHEAFAAALRLTAQGEGKQLEDALSRLASHLREWSRMATPEAAYLRLSMVLAGLDQWGLAYSKAFGAPALAGLSAILSDLRDSMDLAEEGACQHFLDALHEDEAAALEFKIAFRRELHLSLWHTMIAAENREQAEVLLKLLGGMLLALNRAMPTLGWRLIADALASIQIRCLKHALAVSGLAQETTRELFAGLQTELPEDIRELVNTHSAEAVRAWREAQQTTSH
;
A
#
# COMPACT_ATOMS: atom_id res chain seq x y z
N MET A 1 -12.01 35.58 -6.14
CA MET A 1 -11.87 34.70 -7.31
C MET A 1 -10.80 33.68 -6.96
N ALA A 2 -11.16 32.57 -6.33
CA ALA A 2 -10.25 31.45 -6.17
C ALA A 2 -10.26 30.70 -7.50
N ALA A 3 -9.09 30.58 -8.14
CA ALA A 3 -8.96 29.76 -9.33
C ALA A 3 -9.18 28.31 -8.91
N ASP A 4 -10.21 27.67 -9.46
CA ASP A 4 -10.31 26.21 -9.56
C ASP A 4 -9.15 25.74 -10.46
N THR A 5 -7.94 25.69 -9.91
CA THR A 5 -6.89 24.85 -10.48
C THR A 5 -7.24 23.43 -10.08
N VAL A 6 -8.01 22.75 -10.93
CA VAL A 6 -8.00 21.28 -10.98
C VAL A 6 -6.55 20.90 -11.18
N GLN A 7 -5.87 20.50 -10.10
CA GLN A 7 -4.47 20.15 -10.13
C GLN A 7 -4.37 18.86 -10.95
N THR A 8 -3.97 19.02 -12.22
CA THR A 8 -3.81 17.89 -13.14
C THR A 8 -2.66 17.05 -12.63
N LEU A 9 -2.94 15.77 -12.38
CA LEU A 9 -1.90 14.82 -11.97
C LEU A 9 -0.87 14.70 -13.11
N PRO A 10 0.43 14.61 -12.78
CA PRO A 10 1.47 14.41 -13.77
C PRO A 10 1.24 13.10 -14.53
N THR A 11 1.68 13.07 -15.79
CA THR A 11 1.63 11.86 -16.61
C THR A 11 2.56 10.80 -16.05
N ASP A 12 2.06 9.58 -15.90
CA ASP A 12 2.86 8.44 -15.48
C ASP A 12 3.86 8.06 -16.61
N PRO A 13 5.18 8.13 -16.37
CA PRO A 13 6.19 7.79 -17.37
C PRO A 13 6.13 6.33 -17.81
N PHE A 14 5.50 5.46 -17.03
CA PHE A 14 5.38 4.03 -17.30
C PHE A 14 4.03 3.60 -17.85
N GLN A 15 3.14 4.53 -18.20
CA GLN A 15 1.80 4.22 -18.71
C GLN A 15 1.82 3.23 -19.90
N ASP A 16 2.81 3.36 -20.80
CA ASP A 16 2.92 2.50 -21.98
C ASP A 16 3.46 1.09 -21.67
N LEU A 17 4.31 0.95 -20.63
CA LEU A 17 4.88 -0.32 -20.20
C LEU A 17 3.98 -1.07 -19.21
N ALA A 18 3.36 -0.34 -18.29
CA ALA A 18 2.42 -0.81 -17.30
C ALA A 18 1.18 0.09 -17.32
N PRO A 19 0.18 -0.21 -18.17
CA PRO A 19 -1.10 0.49 -18.13
C PRO A 19 -1.77 0.34 -16.76
N GLN A 20 -2.75 1.22 -16.49
CA GLN A 20 -3.41 1.32 -15.18
C GLN A 20 -3.90 -0.03 -14.65
N ASP A 21 -4.49 -0.87 -15.49
CA ASP A 21 -4.95 -2.21 -15.11
C ASP A 21 -3.82 -3.11 -14.60
N ALA A 22 -2.66 -3.10 -15.28
CA ALA A 22 -1.47 -3.83 -14.85
C ALA A 22 -0.93 -3.30 -13.51
N GLN A 23 -0.93 -1.99 -13.30
CA GLN A 23 -0.52 -1.37 -12.04
C GLN A 23 -1.44 -1.74 -10.87
N LEU A 24 -2.76 -1.66 -11.08
CA LEU A 24 -3.75 -2.06 -10.08
C LEU A 24 -3.69 -3.56 -9.79
N GLN A 25 -3.41 -4.38 -10.81
CA GLN A 25 -3.18 -5.81 -10.62
C GLN A 25 -1.91 -6.10 -9.82
N ALA A 26 -0.81 -5.38 -10.06
CA ALA A 26 0.41 -5.50 -9.26
C ALA A 26 0.14 -5.21 -7.77
N ALA A 27 -0.58 -4.13 -7.47
CA ALA A 27 -0.93 -3.77 -6.10
C ALA A 27 -1.78 -4.85 -5.41
N ARG A 28 -2.73 -5.44 -6.14
CA ARG A 28 -3.55 -6.55 -5.65
C ARG A 28 -2.71 -7.80 -5.38
N LEU A 29 -1.86 -8.20 -6.32
CA LEU A 29 -0.99 -9.36 -6.17
C LEU A 29 -0.02 -9.21 -5.00
N VAL A 30 0.54 -8.02 -4.79
CA VAL A 30 1.38 -7.72 -3.62
C VAL A 30 0.63 -7.97 -2.32
N HIS A 31 -0.59 -7.42 -2.18
CA HIS A 31 -1.40 -7.61 -0.97
C HIS A 31 -1.76 -9.10 -0.78
N GLU A 32 -2.23 -9.77 -1.82
CA GLU A 32 -2.61 -11.19 -1.76
C GLU A 32 -1.42 -12.08 -1.42
N ALA A 33 -0.26 -11.85 -2.04
CA ALA A 33 0.96 -12.59 -1.77
C ALA A 33 1.48 -12.34 -0.36
N PHE A 34 1.48 -11.09 0.12
CA PHE A 34 1.85 -10.78 1.49
C PHE A 34 0.94 -11.50 2.51
N ALA A 35 -0.38 -11.40 2.33
CA ALA A 35 -1.35 -12.04 3.22
C ALA A 35 -1.22 -13.57 3.20
N ALA A 36 -0.97 -14.15 2.02
CA ALA A 36 -0.71 -15.58 1.88
C ALA A 36 0.59 -15.99 2.57
N ALA A 37 1.68 -15.24 2.40
CA ALA A 37 2.98 -15.51 3.02
C ALA A 37 2.89 -15.49 4.54
N LEU A 38 2.21 -14.50 5.12
CA LEU A 38 1.97 -14.44 6.57
C LEU A 38 1.21 -15.67 7.07
N ARG A 39 0.10 -16.02 6.41
CA ARG A 39 -0.73 -17.17 6.80
C ARG A 39 0.03 -18.49 6.69
N LEU A 40 0.77 -18.69 5.61
CA LEU A 40 1.61 -19.87 5.42
C LEU A 40 2.67 -19.96 6.52
N THR A 41 3.35 -18.86 6.83
CA THR A 41 4.37 -18.81 7.89
C THR A 41 3.78 -19.13 9.26
N ALA A 42 2.55 -18.66 9.54
CA ALA A 42 1.90 -18.89 10.84
C ALA A 42 1.36 -20.32 11.04
N GLN A 43 1.13 -21.06 9.94
CA GLN A 43 0.43 -22.36 9.97
C GLN A 43 1.28 -23.54 9.50
N GLY A 44 2.33 -23.27 8.73
CA GLY A 44 3.13 -24.28 8.05
C GLY A 44 4.53 -24.42 8.63
N GLU A 45 5.12 -25.59 8.44
CA GLU A 45 6.49 -25.89 8.82
C GLU A 45 7.15 -26.82 7.80
N GLY A 46 8.49 -26.80 7.76
CA GLY A 46 9.29 -27.71 6.94
C GLY A 46 8.98 -27.67 5.44
N LYS A 47 9.06 -28.83 4.79
CA LYS A 47 9.04 -28.92 3.33
C LYS A 47 7.73 -28.45 2.68
N GLN A 48 6.60 -28.67 3.35
CA GLN A 48 5.30 -28.24 2.82
C GLN A 48 5.17 -26.72 2.75
N LEU A 49 5.73 -26.02 3.75
CA LEU A 49 5.80 -24.56 3.76
C LEU A 49 6.70 -24.06 2.62
N GLU A 50 7.91 -24.61 2.49
CA GLU A 50 8.85 -24.26 1.42
C GLU A 50 8.22 -24.39 0.03
N ASP A 51 7.56 -25.52 -0.25
CA ASP A 51 6.94 -25.77 -1.54
C ASP A 51 5.75 -24.83 -1.80
N ALA A 52 5.00 -24.44 -0.76
CA ALA A 52 3.91 -23.48 -0.88
C ALA A 52 4.42 -22.06 -1.17
N LEU A 53 5.50 -21.62 -0.52
CA LEU A 53 6.13 -20.33 -0.75
C LEU A 53 6.76 -20.26 -2.15
N SER A 54 7.42 -21.33 -2.60
CA SER A 54 8.00 -21.41 -3.95
C SER A 54 6.92 -21.36 -5.04
N ARG A 55 5.75 -21.99 -4.83
CA ARG A 55 4.59 -21.85 -5.74
C ARG A 55 4.08 -20.41 -5.81
N LEU A 56 4.00 -19.73 -4.66
CA LEU A 56 3.57 -18.34 -4.61
C LEU A 56 4.56 -17.41 -5.35
N ALA A 57 5.86 -17.57 -5.14
CA ALA A 57 6.88 -16.82 -5.86
C ALA A 57 6.85 -17.11 -7.38
N SER A 58 6.62 -18.36 -7.77
CA SER A 58 6.48 -18.76 -9.17
C SER A 58 5.29 -18.07 -9.84
N HIS A 59 4.14 -17.99 -9.16
CA HIS A 59 2.97 -17.27 -9.67
C HIS A 59 3.25 -15.78 -9.92
N LEU A 60 4.00 -15.11 -9.03
CA LEU A 60 4.36 -13.71 -9.20
C LEU A 60 5.31 -13.49 -10.40
N ARG A 61 6.26 -14.41 -10.61
CA ARG A 61 7.14 -14.40 -11.80
C ARG A 61 6.36 -14.62 -13.09
N GLU A 62 5.48 -15.61 -13.10
CA GLU A 62 4.65 -15.92 -14.26
C GLU A 62 3.83 -14.70 -14.68
N TRP A 63 3.13 -14.07 -13.73
CA TRP A 63 2.38 -12.85 -14.00
C TRP A 63 3.26 -11.72 -14.54
N SER A 64 4.44 -11.52 -13.96
CA SER A 64 5.38 -10.48 -14.42
C SER A 64 5.79 -10.72 -15.87
N ARG A 65 6.05 -11.98 -16.25
CA ARG A 65 6.46 -12.39 -17.61
C ARG A 65 5.33 -12.39 -18.64
N MET A 66 4.06 -12.21 -18.25
CA MET A 66 2.94 -12.03 -19.19
C MET A 66 2.91 -10.62 -19.81
N ALA A 67 4.06 -10.14 -20.28
CA ALA A 67 4.29 -8.82 -20.86
C ALA A 67 5.45 -8.86 -21.87
N THR A 68 5.76 -7.72 -22.50
CA THR A 68 7.03 -7.58 -23.23
C THR A 68 8.22 -7.71 -22.25
N PRO A 69 9.44 -8.03 -22.69
CA PRO A 69 10.58 -8.21 -21.80
C PRO A 69 10.83 -7.01 -20.88
N GLU A 70 10.80 -5.80 -21.43
CA GLU A 70 10.97 -4.56 -20.66
C GLU A 70 9.85 -4.34 -19.63
N ALA A 71 8.59 -4.51 -20.04
CA ALA A 71 7.45 -4.41 -19.14
C ALA A 71 7.46 -5.49 -18.05
N ALA A 72 8.04 -6.65 -18.32
CA ALA A 72 8.19 -7.72 -17.33
C ALA A 72 9.12 -7.31 -16.18
N TYR A 73 10.21 -6.60 -16.46
CA TYR A 73 11.10 -6.05 -15.43
C TYR A 73 10.39 -5.00 -14.58
N LEU A 74 9.63 -4.08 -15.19
CA LEU A 74 8.83 -3.11 -14.46
C LEU A 74 7.77 -3.78 -13.57
N ARG A 75 7.06 -4.79 -14.09
CA ARG A 75 6.06 -5.55 -13.32
C ARG A 75 6.68 -6.25 -12.11
N LEU A 76 7.81 -6.91 -12.30
CA LEU A 76 8.54 -7.55 -11.21
C LEU A 76 9.03 -6.51 -10.19
N SER A 77 9.50 -5.35 -10.65
CA SER A 77 9.94 -4.24 -9.79
C SER A 77 8.80 -3.70 -8.92
N MET A 78 7.59 -3.53 -9.47
CA MET A 78 6.41 -3.16 -8.68
C MET A 78 6.10 -4.22 -7.61
N VAL A 79 6.16 -5.52 -7.96
CA VAL A 79 5.92 -6.61 -7.00
C VAL A 79 6.97 -6.59 -5.88
N LEU A 80 8.25 -6.50 -6.22
CA LEU A 80 9.35 -6.45 -5.26
C LEU A 80 9.25 -5.22 -4.35
N ALA A 81 9.04 -4.03 -4.93
CA ALA A 81 8.88 -2.79 -4.18
C ALA A 81 7.69 -2.86 -3.21
N GLY A 82 6.55 -3.39 -3.67
CA GLY A 82 5.37 -3.57 -2.85
C GLY A 82 5.63 -4.53 -1.68
N LEU A 83 6.14 -5.73 -1.95
CA LEU A 83 6.42 -6.75 -0.93
C LEU A 83 7.44 -6.27 0.11
N ASP A 84 8.49 -5.58 -0.33
CA ASP A 84 9.50 -4.99 0.57
C ASP A 84 8.87 -3.96 1.52
N GLN A 85 8.00 -3.08 1.00
CA GLN A 85 7.32 -2.07 1.82
C GLN A 85 6.35 -2.69 2.83
N TRP A 86 5.64 -3.76 2.46
CA TRP A 86 4.82 -4.53 3.40
C TRP A 86 5.70 -5.19 4.49
N GLY A 87 6.84 -5.77 4.10
CA GLY A 87 7.79 -6.37 5.04
C GLY A 87 8.38 -5.34 6.02
N LEU A 88 8.77 -4.16 5.53
CA LEU A 88 9.28 -3.08 6.37
C LEU A 88 8.23 -2.60 7.38
N ALA A 89 6.97 -2.47 6.97
CA ALA A 89 5.90 -2.05 7.86
C ALA A 89 5.60 -3.09 8.94
N TYR A 90 5.42 -4.35 8.56
CA TYR A 90 5.03 -5.41 9.50
C TYR A 90 6.19 -5.90 10.37
N SER A 91 7.44 -5.77 9.93
CA SER A 91 8.60 -6.09 10.79
C SER A 91 8.66 -5.17 12.01
N LYS A 92 8.24 -3.90 11.86
CA LYS A 92 8.15 -2.94 12.96
C LYS A 92 7.02 -3.25 13.93
N ALA A 93 5.91 -3.82 13.45
CA ALA A 93 4.75 -4.15 14.28
C ALA A 93 4.85 -5.52 14.96
N PHE A 94 5.42 -6.52 14.29
CA PHE A 94 5.36 -7.93 14.69
C PHE A 94 6.73 -8.63 14.81
N GLY A 95 7.81 -7.94 14.44
CA GLY A 95 9.16 -8.50 14.42
C GLY A 95 9.47 -9.33 13.18
N ALA A 96 10.77 -9.53 12.93
CA ALA A 96 11.28 -10.25 11.76
C ALA A 96 10.83 -11.72 11.66
N PRO A 97 10.71 -12.52 12.76
CA PRO A 97 10.33 -13.93 12.64
C PRO A 97 8.95 -14.16 11.99
N ALA A 98 8.00 -13.24 12.21
CA ALA A 98 6.67 -13.30 11.61
C ALA A 98 6.69 -13.16 10.07
N LEU A 99 7.81 -12.70 9.50
CA LEU A 99 7.99 -12.43 8.08
C LEU A 99 8.95 -13.41 7.38
N ALA A 100 9.23 -14.56 7.99
CA ALA A 100 10.14 -15.55 7.40
C ALA A 100 9.68 -15.99 5.99
N GLY A 101 8.39 -16.28 5.80
CA GLY A 101 7.88 -16.67 4.48
C GLY A 101 7.91 -15.55 3.44
N LEU A 102 7.68 -14.29 3.85
CA LEU A 102 7.84 -13.14 2.96
C LEU A 102 9.30 -12.99 2.51
N SER A 103 10.23 -13.15 3.44
CA SER A 103 11.68 -13.09 3.16
C SER A 103 12.08 -14.18 2.17
N ALA A 104 11.57 -15.40 2.34
CA ALA A 104 11.81 -16.50 1.42
C ALA A 104 11.28 -16.21 0.00
N ILE A 105 10.09 -15.62 -0.13
CA ILE A 105 9.53 -15.21 -1.42
C ILE A 105 10.41 -14.14 -2.08
N LEU A 106 10.82 -13.11 -1.33
CA LEU A 106 11.68 -12.05 -1.85
C LEU A 106 13.04 -12.59 -2.32
N SER A 107 13.63 -13.53 -1.58
CA SER A 107 14.86 -14.21 -2.00
C SER A 107 14.64 -15.02 -3.27
N ASP A 108 13.59 -15.86 -3.32
CA ASP A 108 13.29 -16.71 -4.48
C ASP A 108 13.00 -15.88 -5.76
N LEU A 109 12.37 -14.71 -5.62
CA LEU A 109 12.19 -13.77 -6.73
C LEU A 109 13.52 -13.17 -7.21
N ARG A 110 14.41 -12.79 -6.29
CA ARG A 110 15.72 -12.20 -6.63
C ARG A 110 16.68 -13.24 -7.22
N ASP A 111 16.78 -14.41 -6.60
CA ASP A 111 17.67 -15.50 -7.02
C ASP A 111 17.29 -16.08 -8.40
N SER A 112 16.10 -15.76 -8.91
CA SER A 112 15.63 -16.20 -10.21
C SER A 112 16.11 -15.34 -11.39
N MET A 113 16.76 -14.21 -11.11
CA MET A 113 17.25 -13.27 -12.12
C MET A 113 18.74 -13.50 -12.40
N ASP A 114 19.14 -13.37 -13.66
CA ASP A 114 20.56 -13.20 -14.01
C ASP A 114 21.03 -11.74 -13.79
N LEU A 115 22.33 -11.48 -13.92
CA LEU A 115 22.91 -10.15 -13.67
C LEU A 115 22.33 -9.04 -14.57
N ALA A 116 21.94 -9.37 -15.81
CA ALA A 116 21.35 -8.39 -16.72
C ALA A 116 19.90 -8.10 -16.35
N GLU A 117 19.14 -9.14 -15.98
CA GLU A 117 17.78 -9.02 -15.46
C GLU A 117 17.74 -8.23 -14.15
N GLU A 118 18.68 -8.49 -13.23
CA GLU A 118 18.85 -7.72 -11.99
C GLU A 118 19.11 -6.24 -12.27
N GLY A 119 20.00 -5.92 -13.20
CA GLY A 119 20.30 -4.54 -13.58
C GLY A 119 19.08 -3.81 -14.17
N ALA A 120 18.32 -4.48 -15.03
CA ALA A 120 17.08 -3.92 -15.60
C ALA A 120 16.00 -3.71 -14.54
N CYS A 121 15.85 -4.66 -13.61
CA CYS A 121 14.92 -4.55 -12.48
C CYS A 121 15.33 -3.41 -11.54
N GLN A 122 16.62 -3.29 -11.22
CA GLN A 122 17.14 -2.22 -10.37
C GLN A 122 16.86 -0.83 -10.95
N HIS A 123 17.02 -0.65 -12.27
CA HIS A 123 16.68 0.61 -12.93
C HIS A 123 15.22 1.03 -12.67
N PHE A 124 14.28 0.09 -12.79
CA PHE A 124 12.86 0.38 -12.52
C PHE A 124 12.59 0.59 -11.03
N LEU A 125 13.25 -0.15 -10.13
CA LEU A 125 13.15 0.08 -8.68
C LEU A 125 13.61 1.49 -8.29
N ASP A 126 14.72 1.97 -8.87
CA ASP A 126 15.23 3.32 -8.65
C ASP A 126 14.24 4.36 -9.19
N ALA A 127 13.73 4.18 -10.41
CA ALA A 127 12.73 5.08 -10.99
C ALA A 127 11.43 5.13 -10.18
N LEU A 128 10.95 3.99 -9.66
CA LEU A 128 9.81 3.93 -8.76
C LEU A 128 10.05 4.70 -7.45
N HIS A 129 11.30 4.82 -7.00
CA HIS A 129 11.66 5.57 -5.80
C HIS A 129 11.83 7.07 -6.07
N GLU A 130 12.49 7.43 -7.16
CA GLU A 130 12.92 8.80 -7.46
C GLU A 130 11.82 9.65 -8.12
N ASP A 131 11.01 9.06 -8.99
CA ASP A 131 9.92 9.78 -9.67
C ASP A 131 8.59 9.49 -8.97
N GLU A 132 7.99 10.53 -8.38
CA GLU A 132 6.70 10.42 -7.72
C GLU A 132 5.58 9.93 -8.65
N ALA A 133 5.61 10.29 -9.93
CA ALA A 133 4.61 9.95 -10.93
C ALA A 133 4.76 8.54 -11.50
N ALA A 134 5.95 7.94 -11.38
CA ALA A 134 6.22 6.59 -11.86
C ALA A 134 5.33 5.56 -11.17
N ALA A 135 4.52 4.85 -11.97
CA ALA A 135 3.54 3.86 -11.51
C ALA A 135 2.62 4.41 -10.39
N LEU A 136 2.08 5.61 -10.58
CA LEU A 136 1.32 6.34 -9.55
C LEU A 136 0.09 5.55 -9.09
N GLU A 137 -0.62 4.90 -10.01
CA GLU A 137 -1.81 4.11 -9.70
C GLU A 137 -1.45 2.89 -8.84
N PHE A 138 -0.32 2.23 -9.12
CA PHE A 138 0.23 1.18 -8.27
C PHE A 138 0.54 1.72 -6.86
N LYS A 139 1.27 2.85 -6.78
CA LYS A 139 1.66 3.48 -5.50
C LYS A 139 0.43 3.81 -4.65
N ILE A 140 -0.58 4.45 -5.23
CA ILE A 140 -1.83 4.78 -4.55
C ILE A 140 -2.51 3.51 -4.05
N ALA A 141 -2.72 2.53 -4.94
CA ALA A 141 -3.47 1.33 -4.62
C ALA A 141 -2.78 0.48 -3.54
N PHE A 142 -1.47 0.20 -3.66
CA PHE A 142 -0.80 -0.66 -2.68
C PHE A 142 -0.67 0.04 -1.32
N ARG A 143 -0.38 1.36 -1.30
CA ARG A 143 -0.28 2.13 -0.06
C ARG A 143 -1.61 2.19 0.67
N ARG A 144 -2.72 2.36 -0.06
CA ARG A 144 -4.07 2.26 0.53
C ARG A 144 -4.25 0.92 1.24
N GLU A 145 -3.98 -0.20 0.58
CA GLU A 145 -4.17 -1.52 1.19
C GLU A 145 -3.25 -1.75 2.40
N LEU A 146 -1.98 -1.32 2.31
CA LEU A 146 -1.02 -1.39 3.41
C LEU A 146 -1.48 -0.62 4.64
N HIS A 147 -1.84 0.67 4.47
CA HIS A 147 -2.30 1.51 5.57
C HIS A 147 -3.63 1.02 6.14
N LEU A 148 -4.53 0.53 5.30
CA LEU A 148 -5.81 0.01 5.74
C LEU A 148 -5.63 -1.28 6.55
N SER A 149 -4.70 -2.15 6.18
CA SER A 149 -4.38 -3.37 6.92
C SER A 149 -3.76 -3.07 8.29
N LEU A 150 -2.86 -2.08 8.37
CA LEU A 150 -2.33 -1.58 9.65
C LEU A 150 -3.42 -0.96 10.51
N TRP A 151 -4.34 -0.18 9.92
CA TRP A 151 -5.49 0.37 10.63
C TRP A 151 -6.42 -0.74 11.14
N HIS A 152 -6.71 -1.76 10.34
CA HIS A 152 -7.50 -2.92 10.77
C HIS A 152 -6.85 -3.65 11.94
N THR A 153 -5.52 -3.80 11.90
CA THR A 153 -4.76 -4.36 13.02
C THR A 153 -4.87 -3.47 14.26
N MET A 154 -4.74 -2.15 14.09
CA MET A 154 -4.83 -1.18 15.19
C MET A 154 -6.18 -1.22 15.90
N ILE A 155 -7.28 -1.31 15.15
CA ILE A 155 -8.63 -1.35 15.75
C ILE A 155 -8.98 -2.73 16.32
N ALA A 156 -8.25 -3.78 15.93
CA ALA A 156 -8.38 -5.13 16.47
C ALA A 156 -7.44 -5.39 17.65
N ALA A 157 -6.59 -4.42 18.03
CA ALA A 157 -5.66 -4.54 19.13
C ALA A 157 -6.39 -4.82 20.46
N GLU A 158 -5.87 -5.76 21.24
CA GLU A 158 -6.52 -6.24 22.47
C GLU A 158 -6.30 -5.28 23.65
N ASN A 159 -5.28 -4.43 23.57
CA ASN A 159 -4.91 -3.50 24.63
C ASN A 159 -4.36 -2.18 24.07
N ARG A 160 -4.32 -1.16 24.95
CA ARG A 160 -3.89 0.21 24.63
C ARG A 160 -2.45 0.25 24.12
N GLU A 161 -1.53 -0.50 24.72
CA GLU A 161 -0.11 -0.52 24.35
C GLU A 161 0.08 -0.97 22.90
N GLN A 162 -0.53 -2.10 22.53
CA GLN A 162 -0.50 -2.61 21.16
C GLN A 162 -1.13 -1.61 20.17
N ALA A 163 -2.27 -1.01 20.55
CA ALA A 163 -2.95 -0.03 19.70
C ALA A 163 -2.10 1.24 19.50
N GLU A 164 -1.39 1.70 20.53
CA GLU A 164 -0.50 2.87 20.46
C GLU A 164 0.74 2.63 19.60
N VAL A 165 1.31 1.42 19.63
CA VAL A 165 2.41 1.04 18.72
C VAL A 165 1.96 1.13 17.26
N LEU A 166 0.79 0.57 16.95
CA LEU A 166 0.23 0.57 15.61
C LEU A 166 -0.20 1.98 15.16
N LEU A 167 -0.76 2.78 16.08
CA LEU A 167 -1.11 4.18 15.84
C LEU A 167 0.14 4.99 15.44
N LYS A 168 1.22 4.90 16.21
CA LYS A 168 2.48 5.61 15.92
C LYS A 168 3.10 5.15 14.60
N LEU A 169 3.07 3.85 14.33
CA LEU A 169 3.56 3.29 13.08
C LEU A 169 2.76 3.82 11.87
N LEU A 170 1.44 3.68 11.91
CA LEU A 170 0.55 4.09 10.82
C LEU A 170 0.62 5.62 10.59
N GLY A 171 0.51 6.41 11.66
CA GLY A 171 0.62 7.86 11.58
C GLY A 171 1.97 8.31 11.04
N GLY A 172 3.06 7.73 11.54
CA GLY A 172 4.41 8.01 11.06
C GLY A 172 4.63 7.65 9.58
N MET A 173 4.08 6.53 9.12
CA MET A 173 4.12 6.14 7.71
C MET A 173 3.35 7.12 6.82
N LEU A 174 2.14 7.53 7.21
CA LEU A 174 1.36 8.50 6.46
C LEU A 174 2.07 9.86 6.39
N LEU A 175 2.65 10.34 7.49
CA LEU A 175 3.41 11.60 7.49
C LEU A 175 4.70 11.51 6.66
N ALA A 176 5.36 10.35 6.64
CA ALA A 176 6.56 10.14 5.86
C ALA A 176 6.29 10.18 4.34
N LEU A 177 5.07 9.89 3.88
CA LEU A 177 4.72 10.00 2.46
C LEU A 177 4.93 11.41 1.93
N ASN A 178 4.55 12.44 2.68
CA ASN A 178 4.75 13.82 2.24
C ASN A 178 6.24 14.22 2.17
N ARG A 179 7.10 13.55 2.93
CA ARG A 179 8.55 13.78 2.87
C ARG A 179 9.20 13.04 1.71
N ALA A 180 8.75 11.81 1.46
CA ALA A 180 9.25 10.97 0.37
C ALA A 180 8.71 11.40 -1.00
N MET A 181 7.49 11.95 -1.03
CA MET A 181 6.79 12.42 -2.22
C MET A 181 6.21 13.82 -1.95
N PRO A 182 7.04 14.88 -1.96
CA PRO A 182 6.59 16.25 -1.67
C PRO A 182 5.49 16.78 -2.59
N THR A 183 5.36 16.26 -3.81
CA THR A 183 4.42 16.78 -4.82
C THR A 183 3.09 16.03 -4.81
N LEU A 184 3.12 14.70 -4.65
CA LEU A 184 2.00 13.78 -4.82
C LEU A 184 1.70 12.94 -3.58
N GLY A 185 2.54 12.98 -2.55
CA GLY A 185 2.36 12.20 -1.32
C GLY A 185 1.02 12.47 -0.63
N TRP A 186 0.52 13.71 -0.74
CA TRP A 186 -0.80 14.10 -0.25
C TRP A 186 -1.93 13.24 -0.84
N ARG A 187 -1.83 12.84 -2.12
CA ARG A 187 -2.86 12.05 -2.81
C ARG A 187 -2.98 10.64 -2.21
N LEU A 188 -1.85 10.05 -1.82
CA LEU A 188 -1.78 8.74 -1.18
C LEU A 188 -2.33 8.80 0.25
N ILE A 189 -2.02 9.87 0.99
CA ILE A 189 -2.57 10.12 2.32
C ILE A 189 -4.10 10.24 2.23
N ALA A 190 -4.60 11.07 1.31
CA ALA A 190 -6.02 11.29 1.10
C ALA A 190 -6.76 9.99 0.75
N ASP A 191 -6.18 9.14 -0.10
CA ASP A 191 -6.78 7.85 -0.48
C ASP A 191 -6.91 6.90 0.72
N ALA A 192 -5.86 6.84 1.56
CA ALA A 192 -5.87 6.03 2.77
C ALA A 192 -6.92 6.53 3.78
N LEU A 193 -7.00 7.85 4.00
CA LEU A 193 -7.98 8.44 4.92
C LEU A 193 -9.42 8.25 4.44
N ALA A 194 -9.69 8.49 3.15
CA ALA A 194 -10.99 8.23 2.56
C ALA A 194 -11.39 6.75 2.73
N SER A 195 -10.46 5.83 2.52
CA SER A 195 -10.71 4.40 2.66
C SER A 195 -11.05 4.00 4.10
N ILE A 196 -10.32 4.53 5.09
CA ILE A 196 -10.62 4.34 6.51
C ILE A 196 -12.02 4.90 6.84
N GLN A 197 -12.32 6.13 6.42
CA GLN A 197 -13.62 6.78 6.64
C GLN A 197 -14.77 5.96 6.04
N ILE A 198 -14.61 5.46 4.80
CA ILE A 198 -15.59 4.59 4.14
C ILE A 198 -15.79 3.29 4.94
N ARG A 199 -14.72 2.68 5.47
CA ARG A 199 -14.84 1.45 6.28
C ARG A 199 -15.56 1.70 7.61
N CYS A 200 -15.29 2.81 8.28
CA CYS A 200 -16.05 3.24 9.46
C CYS A 200 -17.54 3.39 9.15
N LEU A 201 -17.89 4.02 8.03
CA LEU A 201 -19.28 4.26 7.63
C LEU A 201 -20.00 3.00 7.15
N LYS A 202 -19.35 2.20 6.30
CA LYS A 202 -19.95 1.02 5.66
C LYS A 202 -20.12 -0.16 6.61
N HIS A 203 -19.16 -0.37 7.51
CA HIS A 203 -19.10 -1.57 8.35
C HIS A 203 -19.26 -1.28 9.83
N ALA A 204 -19.60 -0.04 10.21
CA ALA A 204 -19.69 0.40 11.60
C ALA A 204 -18.43 0.04 12.42
N LEU A 205 -17.25 0.11 11.77
CA LEU A 205 -15.97 -0.14 12.42
C LEU A 205 -15.51 1.07 13.22
N ALA A 206 -14.78 0.81 14.32
CA ALA A 206 -14.23 1.84 15.21
C ALA A 206 -15.30 2.82 15.75
N VAL A 207 -16.49 2.32 16.07
CA VAL A 207 -17.61 3.12 16.59
C VAL A 207 -17.57 3.37 18.10
N SER A 208 -16.81 2.57 18.85
CA SER A 208 -16.69 2.71 20.30
C SER A 208 -15.34 2.22 20.84
N GLY A 209 -15.06 2.57 22.10
CA GLY A 209 -13.91 2.10 22.87
C GLY A 209 -12.57 2.48 22.26
N LEU A 210 -11.57 1.62 22.50
CA LEU A 210 -10.18 1.85 22.09
C LEU A 210 -10.05 2.06 20.57
N ALA A 211 -10.79 1.30 19.76
CA ALA A 211 -10.77 1.43 18.31
C ALA A 211 -11.21 2.84 17.83
N GLN A 212 -12.25 3.41 18.46
CA GLN A 212 -12.71 4.76 18.16
C GLN A 212 -11.72 5.82 18.64
N GLU A 213 -11.15 5.63 19.84
CA GLU A 213 -10.14 6.54 20.39
C GLU A 213 -8.91 6.62 19.49
N THR A 214 -8.28 5.50 19.18
CA THR A 214 -7.04 5.48 18.37
C THR A 214 -7.29 5.91 16.95
N THR A 215 -8.46 5.61 16.38
CA THR A 215 -8.83 6.16 15.06
C THR A 215 -8.93 7.69 15.13
N ARG A 216 -9.61 8.27 16.13
CA ARG A 216 -9.66 9.74 16.28
C ARG A 216 -8.30 10.35 16.52
N GLU A 217 -7.45 9.72 17.33
CA GLU A 217 -6.08 10.15 17.59
C GLU A 217 -5.24 10.15 16.30
N LEU A 218 -5.40 9.15 15.43
CA LEU A 218 -4.75 9.10 14.12
C LEU A 218 -5.14 10.32 13.27
N PHE A 219 -6.44 10.57 13.10
CA PHE A 219 -6.90 11.72 12.32
C PHE A 219 -6.44 13.05 12.93
N ALA A 220 -6.56 13.23 14.25
CA ALA A 220 -6.15 14.45 14.94
C ALA A 220 -4.63 14.71 14.84
N GLY A 221 -3.82 13.66 14.96
CA GLY A 221 -2.38 13.73 14.77
C GLY A 221 -2.02 14.20 13.37
N LEU A 222 -2.63 13.63 12.34
CA LEU A 222 -2.41 14.06 10.94
C LEU A 222 -2.84 15.51 10.69
N GLN A 223 -3.96 15.95 11.27
CA GLN A 223 -4.38 17.35 11.17
C GLN A 223 -3.40 18.32 11.85
N THR A 224 -2.68 17.86 12.88
CA THR A 224 -1.73 18.69 13.62
C THR A 224 -0.37 18.75 12.93
N GLU A 225 0.09 17.63 12.39
CA GLU A 225 1.47 17.46 11.90
C GLU A 225 1.64 17.75 10.40
N LEU A 226 0.58 17.68 9.60
CA LEU A 226 0.67 18.01 8.17
C LEU A 226 0.81 19.52 7.96
N PRO A 227 1.64 19.96 6.99
CA PRO A 227 1.64 21.34 6.50
C PRO A 227 0.23 21.79 6.08
N GLU A 228 -0.09 23.07 6.27
CA GLU A 228 -1.45 23.59 6.10
C GLU A 228 -2.00 23.40 4.68
N ASP A 229 -1.18 23.69 3.67
CA ASP A 229 -1.46 23.51 2.25
C ASP A 229 -1.72 22.03 1.90
N ILE A 230 -0.87 21.14 2.38
CA ILE A 230 -1.01 19.69 2.19
C ILE A 230 -2.26 19.16 2.90
N ARG A 231 -2.52 19.63 4.12
CA ARG A 231 -3.68 19.25 4.92
C ARG A 231 -4.99 19.64 4.22
N GLU A 232 -5.04 20.81 3.60
CA GLU A 232 -6.21 21.25 2.81
C GLU A 232 -6.46 20.35 1.60
N LEU A 233 -5.41 20.01 0.84
CA LEU A 233 -5.50 19.06 -0.29
C LEU A 233 -6.01 17.69 0.16
N VAL A 234 -5.42 17.14 1.23
CA VAL A 234 -5.81 15.85 1.81
C VAL A 234 -7.29 15.85 2.21
N ASN A 235 -7.72 16.87 2.95
CA ASN A 235 -9.09 16.98 3.47
C ASN A 235 -10.12 17.11 2.34
N THR A 236 -9.83 17.97 1.34
CA THR A 236 -10.72 18.18 0.20
C THR A 236 -10.90 16.89 -0.58
N HIS A 237 -9.80 16.25 -0.97
CA HIS A 237 -9.82 15.03 -1.77
C HIS A 237 -10.43 13.85 -1.01
N SER A 238 -10.12 13.67 0.28
CA SER A 238 -10.71 12.59 1.06
C SER A 238 -12.21 12.77 1.24
N ALA A 239 -12.67 14.02 1.45
CA ALA A 239 -14.08 14.33 1.57
C ALA A 239 -14.84 14.08 0.26
N GLU A 240 -14.26 14.45 -0.88
CA GLU A 240 -14.81 14.17 -2.22
C GLU A 240 -14.98 12.68 -2.46
N ALA A 241 -13.96 11.87 -2.19
CA ALA A 241 -14.03 10.43 -2.35
C ALA A 241 -15.13 9.79 -1.48
N VAL A 242 -15.29 10.24 -0.23
CA VAL A 242 -16.36 9.78 0.67
C VAL A 242 -17.74 10.21 0.16
N ARG A 243 -17.88 11.44 -0.36
CA ARG A 243 -19.14 11.93 -0.95
C ARG A 243 -19.54 11.10 -2.17
N ALA A 244 -18.63 10.95 -3.13
CA ALA A 244 -18.86 10.16 -4.34
C ALA A 244 -19.25 8.70 -4.02
N TRP A 245 -18.60 8.10 -3.01
CA TRP A 245 -18.99 6.77 -2.54
C TRP A 245 -20.42 6.73 -2.00
N ARG A 246 -20.82 7.70 -1.17
CA ARG A 246 -22.20 7.78 -0.62
C ARG A 246 -23.24 7.95 -1.71
N GLU A 247 -22.98 8.81 -2.68
CA GLU A 247 -23.88 9.04 -3.82
C GLU A 247 -24.07 7.75 -4.62
N ALA A 248 -22.99 7.03 -4.93
CA ALA A 248 -23.07 5.74 -5.62
C ALA A 248 -23.89 4.68 -4.85
N GLN A 249 -23.79 4.65 -3.51
CA GLN A 249 -24.61 3.75 -2.67
C GLN A 249 -26.10 4.12 -2.73
N GLN A 250 -26.43 5.41 -2.78
CA GLN A 250 -27.81 5.88 -2.89
C GLN A 250 -28.40 5.52 -4.27
N THR A 251 -27.64 5.70 -5.35
CA THR A 251 -28.09 5.33 -6.70
C THR A 251 -28.31 3.82 -6.86
N THR A 252 -27.55 2.99 -6.14
CA THR A 252 -27.71 1.51 -6.19
C THR A 252 -28.89 1.01 -5.33
N SER A 253 -29.41 1.85 -4.42
CA SER A 253 -30.51 1.50 -3.51
C SER A 253 -31.89 1.93 -4.03
N HIS A 254 -31.95 2.55 -5.22
CA HIS A 254 -33.16 2.97 -5.93
C HIS A 254 -33.41 2.09 -7.16
#